data_AF-A0A1C4WFD2-F1
#
_entry.id   AF-A0A1C4WFD2-F1
#
_cell.length_a   1.000
_cell.length_b   1.000
_cell.length_c   1.000
_cell.angle_alpha   90.00
_cell.angle_beta   90.00
_cell.angle_gamma   90.00
#
_symmetry.space_group_name_H-M   'P 1'
#
loop_
_entity.id
_entity.type
_entity.pdbx_description
1 polymer ?
#
loop_
_entity_poly.entity_id
_entity_poly.type
_entity_poly.pdbx_seq_one_letter_code
_entity_poly.pdbx_strand_id
1 'polypeptide(L)'
;MVRVLILLLPLVVAILPLCLAVGRAVDRRAARAARWQVVHYGRDGHTVVAVGLLPRRGGAPLDEHVVDRIPQADPEWTTRFLRAREVAEERAFHLNSGGTALPG
;
A
#
# COMPACT_ATOMS: atom_id res chain seq x y z
N MET A 1 -5.73 10.09 44.96
CA MET A 1 -4.94 9.46 43.86
C MET A 1 -5.30 7.99 43.66
N VAL A 2 -5.22 7.12 44.68
CA VAL A 2 -5.51 5.68 44.56
C VAL A 2 -6.93 5.36 44.04
N ARG A 3 -7.97 6.08 44.52
CA ARG A 3 -9.36 5.88 44.07
C ARG A 3 -9.61 6.26 42.60
N VAL A 4 -8.90 7.26 42.09
CA VAL A 4 -8.99 7.70 40.70
C VAL A 4 -8.31 6.67 39.78
N LEU A 5 -7.18 6.10 40.23
CA LEU A 5 -6.47 5.03 39.51
C LEU A 5 -7.32 3.74 39.43
N ILE A 6 -8.02 3.38 40.51
CA ILE A 6 -8.90 2.19 40.56
C ILE A 6 -10.09 2.33 39.59
N LEU A 7 -10.59 3.54 39.36
CA LEU A 7 -11.69 3.78 38.40
C LEU A 7 -11.20 3.91 36.96
N LEU A 8 -10.02 4.50 36.74
CA LEU A 8 -9.45 4.67 35.40
C LEU A 8 -8.90 3.38 34.81
N LEU A 9 -8.31 2.51 35.62
CA LEU A 9 -7.72 1.25 35.15
C LEU A 9 -8.72 0.34 34.42
N PRO A 10 -9.90 0.00 34.96
CA PRO A 10 -10.88 -0.82 34.24
C PRO A 10 -11.43 -0.11 33.01
N LEU A 11 -11.55 1.22 33.05
CA LEU A 11 -11.99 2.02 31.91
C LEU A 11 -10.98 1.94 30.76
N VAL A 12 -9.68 2.10 31.05
CA VAL A 12 -8.61 1.97 30.04
C VAL A 12 -8.55 0.53 29.51
N VAL A 13 -8.66 -0.48 30.38
CA VAL A 13 -8.68 -1.90 29.99
C VAL A 13 -9.90 -2.23 29.12
N ALA A 14 -11.04 -1.59 29.33
CA ALA A 14 -12.23 -1.76 28.50
C ALA A 14 -12.14 -1.03 27.14
N ILE A 15 -11.54 0.17 27.11
CA ILE A 15 -11.45 1.01 25.91
C ILE A 15 -10.34 0.53 24.97
N LEU A 16 -9.21 0.08 25.51
CA LEU A 16 -8.06 -0.37 24.71
C LEU A 16 -8.40 -1.46 23.68
N PRO A 17 -9.08 -2.57 24.01
CA PRO A 17 -9.44 -3.60 23.03
C PRO A 17 -10.43 -3.06 21.98
N LEU A 18 -11.32 -2.13 22.35
CA LEU A 18 -12.25 -1.50 21.43
C LEU A 18 -11.51 -0.62 20.40
N CYS A 19 -10.57 0.22 20.85
CA CYS A 19 -9.72 1.03 19.97
C CYS A 19 -8.89 0.16 19.03
N LEU A 20 -8.31 -0.93 19.53
CA LEU A 20 -7.53 -1.88 18.73
C LEU A 20 -8.40 -2.63 17.71
N ALA A 21 -9.63 -3.00 18.06
CA ALA A 21 -10.57 -3.64 17.15
C ALA A 21 -11.01 -2.69 16.02
N VAL A 22 -11.31 -1.43 16.37
CA VAL A 22 -11.68 -0.40 15.38
C VAL A 22 -10.52 -0.09 14.44
N GLY A 23 -9.30 0.07 14.95
CA GLY A 23 -8.10 0.28 14.12
C GLY A 23 -7.90 -0.86 13.12
N ARG A 24 -7.93 -2.11 13.60
CA ARG A 24 -7.82 -3.29 12.72
C ARG A 24 -8.94 -3.39 11.69
N ALA A 25 -10.17 -3.01 12.04
CA ALA A 25 -11.30 -3.03 11.10
C ALA A 25 -11.14 -1.97 10.00
N VAL A 26 -10.63 -0.78 10.34
CA VAL A 26 -10.33 0.29 9.38
C VAL A 26 -9.20 -0.14 8.44
N ASP A 27 -8.11 -0.70 8.98
CA ASP A 27 -6.98 -1.19 8.18
C ASP A 27 -7.42 -2.31 7.23
N ARG A 28 -8.21 -3.28 7.72
CA ARG A 28 -8.79 -4.35 6.89
C ARG A 28 -9.70 -3.80 5.79
N ARG A 29 -10.50 -2.77 6.07
CA ARG A 29 -11.38 -2.16 5.07
C ARG A 29 -10.61 -1.35 4.04
N ALA A 30 -9.54 -0.68 4.45
CA ALA A 30 -8.61 0.01 3.57
C ALA A 30 -7.86 -0.97 2.66
N ALA A 31 -7.36 -2.08 3.22
CA ALA A 31 -6.71 -3.15 2.47
C ALA A 31 -7.68 -3.84 1.49
N ARG A 32 -8.94 -4.10 1.89
CA ARG A 32 -9.98 -4.63 1.00
C ARG A 32 -10.35 -3.71 -0.16
N ALA A 33 -10.10 -2.41 -0.02
CA ALA A 33 -10.34 -1.42 -1.07
C ALA A 33 -9.06 -1.05 -1.84
N ALA A 34 -7.90 -1.56 -1.41
CA ALA A 34 -6.64 -1.29 -2.07
C ALA A 34 -6.59 -2.03 -3.40
N ARG A 35 -6.00 -1.39 -4.41
CA ARG A 35 -5.84 -1.99 -5.75
C ARG A 35 -4.40 -1.82 -6.20
N TRP A 36 -3.91 -2.84 -6.89
CA TRP A 36 -2.62 -2.75 -7.55
C TRP A 36 -2.73 -1.77 -8.73
N GLN A 37 -1.85 -0.79 -8.78
CA GLN A 37 -1.82 0.25 -9.80
C GLN A 37 -0.38 0.51 -10.21
N VAL A 38 -0.21 0.97 -11.45
CA VAL A 38 1.10 1.40 -11.93
C VAL A 38 1.47 2.72 -11.28
N VAL A 39 2.67 2.79 -10.75
CA VAL A 39 3.26 4.00 -10.18
C VAL A 39 4.61 4.25 -10.83
N HIS A 40 4.93 5.52 -11.05
CA HIS A 40 6.24 5.93 -11.52
C HIS A 40 6.66 7.21 -10.80
N TYR A 41 7.94 7.30 -10.46
CA TYR A 41 8.48 8.46 -9.75
C TYR A 41 9.98 8.61 -10.03
N GLY A 42 10.48 9.82 -9.85
CA GLY A 42 11.92 10.11 -9.90
C GLY A 42 12.58 9.80 -8.56
N ARG A 43 13.69 9.07 -8.56
CA ARG A 43 14.53 8.82 -7.38
C ARG A 43 15.99 8.65 -7.78
N ASP A 44 16.89 9.38 -7.13
CA ASP A 44 18.35 9.26 -7.30
C ASP A 44 18.80 9.30 -8.77
N GLY A 45 18.24 10.23 -9.57
CA GLY A 45 18.55 10.36 -10.99
C GLY A 45 17.95 9.27 -11.90
N HIS A 46 17.06 8.43 -11.37
CA HIS A 46 16.36 7.39 -12.10
C HIS A 46 14.85 7.65 -12.13
N THR A 47 14.19 7.23 -13.20
CA THR A 47 12.75 6.98 -13.22
C THR A 47 12.52 5.56 -12.75
N VAL A 48 11.88 5.40 -11.61
CA VAL A 48 11.44 4.10 -11.09
C VAL A 48 10.05 3.84 -11.62
N VAL A 49 9.84 2.70 -12.27
CA VAL A 49 8.52 2.19 -12.66
C VAL A 49 8.22 0.98 -11.80
N ALA A 50 7.07 1.00 -11.11
CA ALA A 50 6.69 -0.04 -10.17
C ALA A 50 5.18 -0.30 -10.22
N VAL A 51 4.77 -1.40 -9.57
CA VAL A 51 3.37 -1.69 -9.28
C VAL A 51 3.17 -1.53 -7.78
N GLY A 52 2.31 -0.60 -7.37
CA GLY A 52 2.03 -0.32 -5.98
C GLY A 52 0.63 -0.78 -5.58
N LEU A 53 0.45 -1.26 -4.34
CA LEU A 53 -0.85 -1.53 -3.75
C LEU A 53 -1.37 -0.25 -3.08
N LEU A 54 -2.19 0.54 -3.78
CA LEU A 54 -2.64 1.84 -3.29
C LEU A 54 -4.00 1.72 -2.57
N PRO A 55 -4.14 2.33 -1.37
CA PRO A 55 -5.43 2.43 -0.71
C PRO A 55 -6.36 3.37 -1.46
N ARG A 56 -7.67 3.05 -1.50
CA ARG A 56 -8.68 3.84 -2.23
C ARG A 56 -8.81 5.30 -1.77
N ARG A 57 -8.41 5.62 -0.54
CA ARG A 57 -8.48 6.97 0.04
C ARG A 57 -7.23 7.82 -0.23
N GLY A 58 -6.30 7.33 -1.06
CA GLY A 58 -5.01 7.96 -1.25
C GLY A 58 -4.08 7.71 -0.07
N GLY A 59 -2.79 8.00 -0.26
CA GLY A 59 -1.73 7.72 0.71
C GLY A 59 -0.56 6.98 0.07
N ALA A 60 0.41 6.61 0.90
CA ALA A 60 1.55 5.82 0.47
C ALA A 60 1.10 4.41 0.01
N PRO A 61 1.80 3.79 -0.95
CA PRO A 61 1.57 2.40 -1.31
C PRO A 61 1.80 1.51 -0.09
N LEU A 62 0.89 0.56 0.12
CA LEU A 62 0.98 -0.45 1.20
C LEU A 62 2.02 -1.53 0.86
N ASP A 63 2.25 -1.74 -0.43
CA ASP A 63 3.25 -2.64 -0.99
C ASP A 63 3.70 -2.10 -2.34
N GLU A 64 4.94 -2.38 -2.75
CA GLU A 64 5.54 -1.88 -3.99
C GLU A 64 6.48 -2.90 -4.61
N HIS A 65 6.24 -3.24 -5.88
CA HIS A 65 7.10 -4.09 -6.69
C HIS A 65 7.71 -3.31 -7.84
N VAL A 66 9.01 -3.00 -7.73
CA VAL A 66 9.77 -2.33 -8.79
C VAL A 66 9.87 -3.23 -10.02
N VAL A 67 9.56 -2.67 -11.18
CA VAL A 67 9.68 -3.33 -12.50
C VAL A 67 11.00 -2.94 -13.16
N ASP A 68 11.32 -1.65 -13.20
CA ASP A 68 12.60 -1.16 -13.71
C ASP A 68 13.02 0.15 -13.03
N ARG A 69 14.32 0.42 -13.04
CA ARG A 69 14.93 1.70 -12.67
C ARG A 69 15.72 2.21 -13.88
N ILE A 70 15.20 3.25 -14.52
CA ILE A 70 15.73 3.76 -15.78
C ILE A 70 16.50 5.05 -15.50
N PRO A 71 17.81 5.14 -15.78
CA PRO A 71 18.56 6.38 -15.62
C PRO A 71 17.91 7.51 -16.43
N GLN A 72 17.75 8.70 -15.88
CA GLN A 72 17.13 9.83 -16.60
C GLN A 72 17.91 10.25 -17.85
N ALA A 73 19.23 9.99 -17.88
CA ALA A 73 20.11 10.27 -19.01
C ALA A 73 20.21 9.09 -20.01
N ASP A 74 19.40 8.03 -19.85
CA ASP A 74 19.39 6.89 -20.77
C ASP A 74 18.88 7.34 -22.16
N PRO A 75 19.64 7.16 -23.25
CA PRO A 75 19.19 7.54 -24.59
C PRO A 75 17.95 6.76 -25.06
N GLU A 76 17.73 5.56 -24.51
CA GLU A 76 16.57 4.70 -24.76
C GLU A 76 15.49 4.85 -23.67
N TRP A 77 15.56 5.92 -22.87
CA TRP A 77 14.66 6.12 -21.72
C TRP A 77 13.19 5.92 -22.09
N THR A 78 12.73 6.50 -23.20
CA THR A 78 11.33 6.44 -23.63
C THR A 78 10.91 4.99 -23.94
N THR A 79 11.73 4.28 -24.72
CA THR A 79 11.48 2.88 -25.09
C THR A 79 11.41 1.99 -23.85
N ARG A 80 12.39 2.15 -22.94
CA ARG A 80 12.45 1.41 -21.68
C ARG A 80 11.28 1.72 -20.76
N PHE A 81 10.90 2.99 -20.65
CA PHE A 81 9.79 3.43 -19.82
C PHE A 81 8.47 2.83 -20.30
N LEU A 82 8.19 2.90 -21.61
CA LEU A 82 6.97 2.32 -22.19
C LEU A 82 6.91 0.80 -21.96
N ARG A 83 8.01 0.09 -22.20
CA ARG A 83 8.10 -1.35 -21.94
C ARG A 83 7.90 -1.71 -20.47
N ALA A 84 8.57 -0.98 -19.57
CA ALA A 84 8.44 -1.20 -18.13
C ALA A 84 7.01 -0.90 -17.66
N ARG A 85 6.36 0.12 -18.23
CA ARG A 85 4.96 0.45 -17.94
C ARG A 85 4.01 -0.64 -18.41
N GLU A 86 4.17 -1.17 -19.61
CA GLU A 86 3.35 -2.28 -20.12
C GLU A 86 3.43 -3.52 -19.22
N VAL A 87 4.65 -3.91 -18.83
CA VAL A 87 4.87 -5.01 -17.87
C VAL A 87 4.23 -4.71 -16.52
N ALA A 88 4.29 -3.45 -16.05
CA ALA A 88 3.65 -3.03 -14.82
C ALA A 88 2.12 -3.09 -14.91
N GLU A 89 1.54 -2.67 -16.05
CA GLU A 89 0.10 -2.73 -16.32
C GLU A 89 -0.41 -4.17 -16.33
N GLU A 90 0.28 -5.07 -17.05
CA GLU A 90 -0.04 -6.50 -17.08
C GLU A 90 0.04 -7.13 -15.68
N ARG A 91 1.11 -6.84 -14.95
CA ARG A 91 1.29 -7.34 -13.57
C ARG A 91 0.19 -6.80 -12.65
N ALA A 92 -0.16 -5.52 -12.74
CA ALA A 92 -1.26 -4.94 -11.97
C ALA A 92 -2.60 -5.61 -12.31
N PHE A 93 -2.86 -5.89 -13.58
CA PHE A 93 -4.05 -6.62 -14.02
C PHE A 93 -4.11 -8.01 -13.38
N HIS A 94 -3.04 -8.80 -13.49
CA HIS A 94 -2.96 -10.15 -12.90
C HIS A 94 -3.09 -10.14 -11.36
N LEU A 95 -2.45 -9.20 -10.68
CA LEU A 95 -2.54 -9.09 -9.22
C LEU A 95 -3.95 -8.70 -8.75
N ASN A 96 -4.67 -7.89 -9.54
CA ASN A 96 -6.06 -7.54 -9.24
C ASN A 96 -7.05 -8.65 -9.65
N SER A 97 -6.73 -9.46 -10.66
CA SER A 97 -7.61 -10.54 -11.16
C SER A 97 -7.41 -11.88 -10.45
N GLY A 98 -6.21 -12.15 -9.92
CA GLY A 98 -5.88 -13.36 -9.15
C GLY A 98 -6.13 -13.25 -7.63
N GLY A 99 -6.64 -12.11 -7.14
CA GLY A 99 -6.59 -11.72 -5.73
C GLY A 99 -7.96 -11.44 -5.06
N THR A 100 -8.95 -12.30 -5.26
CA THR A 100 -10.12 -12.45 -4.35
C THR A 100 -10.11 -13.81 -3.64
N ALA A 101 -8.95 -14.24 -3.17
CA ALA A 101 -8.83 -15.33 -2.20
C ALA A 101 -7.92 -14.87 -1.05
N LEU A 102 -8.52 -14.12 -0.11
CA LEU A 102 -7.98 -14.08 1.25
C LEU A 102 -8.40 -15.41 1.91
N PRO A 103 -7.49 -16.24 2.43
CA PRO A 103 -7.89 -17.37 3.25
C PRO A 103 -8.60 -16.83 4.51
N GLY A 104 -9.84 -17.33 4.72
CA GLY A 104 -10.62 -17.38 5.97
C GLY A 104 -10.52 -16.23 6.95
#